data_AF-A0A0J1B8J9-F1
#
_entry.id   AF-A0A0J1B8J9-F1
#
_cell.length_a   1.000
_cell.length_b   1.000
_cell.length_c   1.000
_cell.angle_alpha   90.00
_cell.angle_beta   90.00
_cell.angle_gamma   90.00
#
_symmetry.space_group_name_H-M   'P 1'
#
loop_
_entity.id
_entity.type
_entity.pdbx_description
1 polymer ?
#
loop_
_entity_poly.entity_id
_entity_poly.type
_entity_poly.pdbx_seq_one_letter_code
_entity_poly.pdbx_strand_id
1 'polypeptide(L)'
;MALPHKPHNNPSGGTSDEDAQHNVEAFLSAHIVAADIEIGKEAETLGGAKVTVQKDGDGMRVVPGDAKVVGVKAASNGMIYYLDGIVKY
;
A
#
# COMPACT_ATOMS: atom_id res chain seq x y z
N MET A 1 -3.89 -9.65 -1.81
CA MET A 1 -4.31 -10.22 -0.50
C MET A 1 -5.36 -9.29 0.14
N ALA A 2 -6.39 -9.83 0.79
CA ALA A 2 -7.37 -9.04 1.56
C ALA A 2 -6.98 -8.97 3.05
N LEU A 3 -7.28 -7.86 3.72
CA LEU A 3 -7.02 -7.73 5.16
C LEU A 3 -7.96 -8.62 5.97
N PRO A 4 -7.50 -9.20 7.09
CA PRO A 4 -8.33 -10.05 7.97
C PRO A 4 -9.43 -9.24 8.70
N HIS A 5 -9.27 -7.94 8.81
CA HIS A 5 -10.25 -7.01 9.36
C HIS A 5 -10.25 -5.69 8.58
N LYS A 6 -11.24 -4.84 8.83
CA LYS A 6 -11.28 -3.50 8.23
C LYS A 6 -10.09 -2.67 8.72
N PRO A 7 -9.55 -1.75 7.90
CA PRO A 7 -8.38 -0.96 8.27
C PRO A 7 -8.54 -0.11 9.53
N HIS A 8 -9.76 0.29 9.91
CA HIS A 8 -9.98 1.08 11.14
C HIS A 8 -10.08 0.21 12.41
N ASN A 9 -10.26 -1.11 12.29
CA ASN A 9 -10.48 -1.96 13.45
C ASN A 9 -9.17 -2.52 14.00
N ASN A 10 -9.07 -2.59 15.33
CA ASN A 10 -8.03 -3.37 16.00
C ASN A 10 -8.25 -4.88 15.78
N PRO A 11 -7.18 -5.69 15.62
CA PRO A 11 -7.30 -7.13 15.48
C PRO A 11 -7.92 -7.83 16.71
N SER A 12 -7.71 -7.27 17.91
CA SER A 12 -8.18 -7.82 19.19
C SER A 12 -9.66 -7.53 19.50
N GLY A 13 -10.33 -6.71 18.69
CA GLY A 13 -11.61 -6.11 19.05
C GLY A 13 -11.48 -4.98 20.07
N GLY A 14 -12.53 -4.15 20.20
CA GLY A 14 -12.48 -2.88 20.93
C GLY A 14 -11.64 -1.85 20.16
N THR A 15 -12.27 -0.80 19.66
CA THR A 15 -11.59 0.22 18.87
C THR A 15 -12.18 1.56 19.29
N SER A 16 -11.35 2.41 19.89
CA SER A 16 -11.74 3.80 20.17
C SER A 16 -11.69 4.63 18.88
N ASP A 17 -12.20 5.85 18.92
CA ASP A 17 -12.11 6.76 17.78
C ASP A 17 -10.65 7.12 17.47
N GLU A 18 -9.80 7.25 18.50
CA GLU A 18 -8.37 7.50 18.35
C GLU A 18 -7.65 6.31 17.70
N ASP A 19 -7.95 5.07 18.12
CA ASP A 19 -7.39 3.87 17.49
C ASP A 19 -7.82 3.78 16.03
N ALA A 20 -9.09 4.04 15.74
CA ALA A 20 -9.61 4.02 14.38
C ALA A 20 -8.89 5.04 13.50
N GLN A 21 -8.67 6.26 14.01
CA GLN A 21 -7.94 7.30 13.29
C GLN A 21 -6.49 6.86 13.02
N HIS A 22 -5.79 6.37 14.05
CA HIS A 22 -4.41 5.90 13.93
C HIS A 22 -4.28 4.75 12.93
N ASN A 23 -5.19 3.77 12.98
CA ASN A 23 -5.16 2.61 12.10
C ASN A 23 -5.41 3.00 10.63
N VAL A 24 -6.32 3.94 10.37
CA VAL A 24 -6.56 4.46 9.02
C VAL A 24 -5.34 5.25 8.51
N GLU A 25 -4.69 6.05 9.37
CA GLU A 25 -3.48 6.77 9.00
C GLU A 25 -2.32 5.82 8.66
N ALA A 26 -2.12 4.78 9.47
CA ALA A 26 -1.14 3.72 9.20
C ALA A 26 -1.43 3.00 7.87
N PHE A 27 -2.71 2.67 7.63
CA PHE A 27 -3.13 2.05 6.37
C PHE A 27 -2.82 2.94 5.16
N LEU A 28 -3.22 4.23 5.20
CA LEU A 28 -3.02 5.14 4.08
C LEU A 28 -1.54 5.45 3.83
N SER A 29 -0.77 5.68 4.88
CA SER A 29 0.66 6.02 4.77
C SER A 29 1.48 4.87 4.18
N ALA A 30 1.09 3.61 4.41
CA ALA A 30 1.70 2.45 3.78
C ALA A 30 1.44 2.33 2.26
N HIS A 31 0.47 3.06 1.71
CA HIS A 31 0.14 3.04 0.28
C HIS A 31 0.70 4.24 -0.50
N ILE A 32 1.35 5.18 0.18
CA ILE A 32 1.88 6.39 -0.43
C ILE A 32 3.41 6.36 -0.37
N VAL A 33 4.05 6.59 -1.51
CA VAL A 33 5.51 6.68 -1.63
C VAL A 33 5.86 8.12 -1.99
N ALA A 34 6.79 8.73 -1.26
CA ALA A 34 7.15 10.15 -1.42
C ALA A 34 8.09 10.43 -2.62
N ALA A 35 8.60 9.38 -3.24
CA ALA A 35 9.56 9.44 -4.34
C ALA A 35 9.06 8.66 -5.56
N ASP A 36 9.68 8.91 -6.70
CA ASP A 36 9.42 8.12 -7.91
C ASP A 36 9.77 6.65 -7.67
N ILE A 37 8.87 5.77 -8.10
CA ILE A 37 9.06 4.32 -8.02
C ILE A 37 9.80 3.85 -9.27
N GLU A 38 10.97 3.28 -9.08
CA GLU A 38 11.69 2.57 -10.12
C GLU A 38 11.38 1.07 -10.06
N ILE A 39 10.95 0.49 -11.19
CA ILE A 39 10.60 -0.94 -11.27
C ILE A 39 11.81 -1.81 -10.89
N GLY A 40 11.61 -2.70 -9.93
CA GLY A 40 12.64 -3.61 -9.40
C GLY A 40 13.50 -3.02 -8.28
N LYS A 41 13.31 -1.74 -7.91
CA LYS A 41 14.02 -1.11 -6.78
C LYS A 41 13.09 -0.92 -5.59
N GLU A 42 13.70 -0.93 -4.42
CA GLU A 42 13.03 -0.64 -3.15
C GLU A 42 12.68 0.85 -3.07
N ALA A 43 11.47 1.13 -2.61
CA ALA A 43 10.99 2.46 -2.28
C ALA A 43 10.40 2.44 -0.87
N GLU A 44 10.54 3.56 -0.15
CA GLU A 44 10.01 3.71 1.20
C GLU A 44 8.67 4.44 1.15
N THR A 45 7.67 3.83 1.78
CA THR A 45 6.34 4.42 1.97
C THR A 45 6.39 5.50 3.04
N LEU A 46 5.39 6.39 3.09
CA LEU A 46 5.28 7.39 4.15
C LEU A 46 5.15 6.75 5.56
N GLY A 47 4.64 5.52 5.62
CA GLY A 47 4.60 4.72 6.85
C GLY A 47 5.92 4.04 7.23
N GLY A 48 7.01 4.27 6.47
CA GLY A 48 8.32 3.68 6.69
C GLY A 48 8.48 2.22 6.22
N ALA A 49 7.42 1.63 5.64
CA ALA A 49 7.50 0.30 5.07
C ALA A 49 8.24 0.33 3.72
N LYS A 50 9.06 -0.69 3.47
CA LYS A 50 9.82 -0.87 2.22
C LYS A 50 9.02 -1.71 1.24
N VAL A 51 8.78 -1.17 0.07
CA VAL A 51 8.02 -1.82 -1.01
C VAL A 51 8.82 -1.82 -2.31
N THR A 52 8.62 -2.85 -3.12
CA THR A 52 9.22 -2.98 -4.46
C THR A 52 8.13 -3.32 -5.44
N VAL A 53 7.99 -2.51 -6.50
CA VAL A 53 7.14 -2.87 -7.64
C VAL A 53 7.97 -3.69 -8.61
N GLN A 54 7.57 -4.94 -8.83
CA GLN A 54 8.28 -5.89 -9.69
C GLN A 54 7.40 -6.32 -10.86
N LYS A 55 8.03 -6.70 -11.97
CA LYS A 55 7.33 -7.37 -13.07
C LYS A 55 6.92 -8.78 -12.63
N ASP A 56 5.73 -9.20 -13.01
CA ASP A 56 5.20 -10.53 -12.75
C ASP A 56 4.44 -11.00 -14.00
N GLY A 57 5.12 -11.79 -14.84
CA GLY A 57 4.67 -12.14 -16.19
C GLY A 57 4.42 -10.89 -17.05
N ASP A 58 3.20 -10.77 -17.57
CA ASP A 58 2.74 -9.62 -18.36
C ASP A 58 2.28 -8.43 -17.48
N GLY A 59 2.28 -8.59 -16.15
CA GLY A 59 1.82 -7.59 -15.19
C GLY A 59 2.93 -7.05 -14.29
N MET A 60 2.50 -6.28 -13.28
CA MET A 60 3.35 -5.86 -12.18
C MET A 60 2.68 -6.25 -10.85
N ARG A 61 3.49 -6.42 -9.82
CA ARG A 61 3.03 -6.66 -8.44
C ARG A 61 3.86 -5.87 -7.44
N VAL A 62 3.25 -5.55 -6.31
CA VAL A 62 3.92 -4.94 -5.16
C VAL A 62 4.37 -6.03 -4.19
N VAL A 63 5.63 -5.95 -3.78
CA VAL A 63 6.24 -6.82 -2.78
C VAL A 63 6.65 -5.95 -1.59
N PRO A 64 6.35 -6.31 -0.33
CA PRO A 64 5.66 -7.53 0.12
C PRO A 64 4.12 -7.47 -0.03
N GLY A 65 3.46 -8.63 -0.17
CA GLY A 65 1.99 -8.74 -0.13
C GLY A 65 1.29 -9.15 -1.43
N ASP A 66 2.05 -9.32 -2.52
CA ASP A 66 1.57 -9.79 -3.84
C ASP A 66 0.34 -9.03 -4.35
N ALA A 67 0.26 -7.72 -4.07
CA ALA A 67 -0.81 -6.88 -4.60
C ALA A 67 -0.56 -6.63 -6.09
N LYS A 68 -1.49 -7.05 -6.95
CA LYS A 68 -1.32 -6.94 -8.41
C LYS A 68 -1.60 -5.51 -8.86
N VAL A 69 -0.74 -4.94 -9.69
CA VAL A 69 -1.00 -3.66 -10.34
C VAL A 69 -1.88 -3.92 -11.56
N VAL A 70 -3.07 -3.32 -11.58
CA VAL A 70 -4.06 -3.48 -12.68
C VAL A 70 -4.08 -2.27 -13.61
N GLY A 71 -3.38 -1.20 -13.27
CA GLY A 71 -3.24 -0.03 -14.12
C GLY A 71 -2.33 1.02 -13.50
N VAL A 72 -1.90 1.97 -14.32
CA VAL A 72 -1.07 3.10 -13.90
C VAL A 72 -1.58 4.37 -14.58
N LYS A 73 -1.64 5.47 -13.83
CA LYS A 73 -2.07 6.77 -14.34
C LYS A 73 -1.19 7.89 -13.80
N ALA A 74 -0.78 8.81 -14.66
CA ALA A 74 -0.09 10.02 -14.25
C ALA A 74 -1.06 11.04 -13.63
N ALA A 75 -0.60 11.69 -12.56
CA ALA A 75 -1.22 12.84 -11.94
C ALA A 75 -0.27 14.05 -12.04
N SER A 76 -0.73 15.23 -11.61
CA SER A 76 0.07 16.46 -11.68
C SER A 76 1.33 16.43 -10.79
N ASN A 77 1.33 15.59 -9.76
CA ASN A 77 2.37 15.54 -8.73
C ASN A 77 2.89 14.12 -8.46
N GLY A 78 2.66 13.17 -9.36
CA GLY A 78 3.13 11.80 -9.18
C GLY A 78 2.36 10.79 -10.02
N MET A 79 2.45 9.52 -9.62
CA MET A 79 1.87 8.39 -10.32
C MET A 79 0.89 7.64 -9.41
N ILE A 80 -0.28 7.30 -9.96
CA ILE A 80 -1.29 6.49 -9.29
C ILE A 80 -1.18 5.07 -9.85
N TYR A 81 -0.93 4.11 -8.97
CA TYR A 81 -0.92 2.68 -9.29
C TYR A 81 -2.23 2.08 -8.77
N TYR A 82 -3.05 1.55 -9.68
CA TYR A 82 -4.27 0.85 -9.30
C TYR A 82 -3.90 -0.57 -8.87
N LEU A 83 -4.28 -0.95 -7.64
CA LEU A 83 -3.94 -2.24 -7.05
C LEU A 83 -5.19 -3.11 -6.90
N ASP A 84 -5.08 -4.38 -7.31
CA ASP A 84 -5.96 -5.47 -6.92
C ASP A 84 -5.34 -6.18 -5.71
N GLY A 85 -5.56 -5.58 -4.54
CA GLY A 85 -4.98 -5.98 -3.28
C GLY A 85 -4.56 -4.79 -2.43
N ILE A 86 -3.94 -5.11 -1.30
CA ILE A 86 -3.54 -4.14 -0.28
C ILE A 86 -2.04 -4.30 -0.03
N VAL A 87 -1.34 -3.18 0.18
CA VAL A 87 0.06 -3.17 0.61
C VAL A 87 0.12 -3.63 2.06
N LYS A 88 1.02 -4.57 2.35
CA LYS A 88 1.19 -5.07 3.70
C LYS A 88 1.83 -4.01 4.60
N TYR A 89 1.23 -3.77 5.77
CA TYR A 89 1.67 -2.83 6.79
C TYR A 89 1.59 -3.47 8.17
#